data_AF-A0AAN7EMR8-F1
#
_entry.id   AF-A0AAN7EMR8-F1
#
_cell.length_a   1.000
_cell.length_b   1.000
_cell.length_c   1.000
_cell.angle_alpha   90.00
_cell.angle_beta   90.00
_cell.angle_gamma   90.00
#
_symmetry.space_group_name_H-M   'P 1'
#
loop_
_entity.id
_entity.type
_entity.pdbx_description
1 polymer ?
#
loop_
_entity_poly.entity_id
_entity_poly.type
_entity_poly.pdbx_seq_one_letter_code
_entity_poly.pdbx_strand_id
1 'polypeptide(L)'
;MDYQDSQVPPPPPSSLVLGFCFWLGFAFLIKSCISKIKKLHKEEETYIRAVEKILSYKFKDKKLLEEALTLSHPAYNKNNNNNNRESLRSYQRLEFVGDMVLGLAVSKYLYLEFPSLSPGHLTKLRSANVSNDKLARVAVRHGLHHYIRHNNNLDDSLLDEIEEFANEVSEEDDIVLYGSIKAPKILADIVESLAAAIYFDLNFDLQKLWVVRILLLFSCKAKMNCLFSFSCFGHLVSLSLSLPLSLS
;
A
#
# COMPACT_ATOMS: atom_id res chain seq x y z
N MET A 1 79.59 47.57 12.89
CA MET A 1 78.20 47.96 13.16
C MET A 1 77.47 48.00 11.83
N ASP A 2 76.71 46.93 11.61
CA ASP A 2 75.42 46.80 10.91
C ASP A 2 75.13 47.64 9.67
N TYR A 3 74.80 46.95 8.58
CA TYR A 3 73.41 46.91 8.09
C TYR A 3 73.26 45.78 7.06
N GLN A 4 72.60 44.68 7.44
CA GLN A 4 72.16 43.64 6.52
C GLN A 4 70.77 44.01 5.98
N ASP A 5 70.70 44.16 4.66
CA ASP A 5 69.48 44.40 3.89
C ASP A 5 68.54 43.18 4.02
N SER A 6 67.39 43.37 4.66
CA SER A 6 66.43 42.31 4.95
C SER A 6 65.40 42.26 3.80
N GLN A 7 65.51 41.26 2.93
CA GLN A 7 64.50 40.93 1.94
C GLN A 7 63.17 40.57 2.64
N VAL A 8 62.17 41.42 2.52
CA VAL A 8 60.79 41.16 2.98
C VAL A 8 60.14 40.15 2.01
N PRO A 9 59.65 38.98 2.47
CA PRO A 9 58.99 38.02 1.59
C PRO A 9 57.66 38.59 1.05
N PRO A 10 57.26 38.23 -0.19
CA PRO A 10 56.02 38.73 -0.78
C PRO A 10 54.81 38.31 0.08
N PRO A 11 53.78 39.17 0.20
CA PRO A 11 52.61 38.88 1.03
C PRO A 11 51.90 37.62 0.52
N PRO A 12 51.39 36.75 1.42
CA PRO A 12 50.68 35.54 1.02
C PRO A 12 49.43 35.91 0.22
N PRO A 13 49.04 35.10 -0.78
CA PRO A 13 47.86 35.37 -1.59
C PRO A 13 46.62 35.50 -0.69
N SER A 14 45.84 36.54 -0.93
CA SER A 14 44.67 36.91 -0.11
C SER A 14 43.73 35.72 0.10
N SER A 15 43.45 35.40 1.36
CA SER A 15 42.51 34.36 1.83
C SER A 15 41.10 34.43 1.22
N LEU A 16 40.77 35.56 0.61
CA LEU A 16 39.53 35.81 -0.13
C LEU A 16 39.33 34.87 -1.32
N VAL A 17 40.39 34.49 -2.04
CA VAL A 17 40.25 33.63 -3.24
C VAL A 17 39.89 32.20 -2.86
N LEU A 18 40.47 31.68 -1.77
CA LEU A 18 40.14 30.37 -1.22
C LEU A 18 38.71 30.34 -0.64
N GLY A 19 38.30 31.41 0.05
CA GLY A 19 36.93 31.55 0.56
C GLY A 19 35.87 31.58 -0.54
N PHE A 20 36.16 32.24 -1.67
CA PHE A 20 35.24 32.33 -2.80
C PHE A 20 35.05 31.00 -3.53
N CYS A 21 36.13 30.24 -3.75
CA CYS A 21 36.07 28.90 -4.33
C CYS A 21 35.31 27.90 -3.41
N PHE A 22 35.50 28.00 -2.09
CA PHE A 22 34.77 27.17 -1.13
C PHE A 22 33.27 27.50 -1.10
N TRP A 23 32.92 28.79 -1.19
CA TRP A 23 31.53 29.25 -1.21
C TRP A 23 30.80 28.86 -2.51
N LEU A 24 31.46 28.94 -3.67
CA LEU A 24 30.91 28.48 -4.95
C LEU A 24 30.65 26.96 -4.94
N GLY A 25 31.59 26.17 -4.39
CA GLY A 25 31.42 24.72 -4.23
C GLY A 25 30.26 24.36 -3.28
N PHE A 26 30.12 25.08 -2.16
CA PHE A 26 29.04 24.89 -1.21
C PHE A 26 27.67 25.32 -1.78
N ALA A 27 27.62 26.43 -2.52
CA ALA A 27 26.41 26.89 -3.20
C ALA A 27 25.96 25.91 -4.30
N PHE A 28 26.90 25.28 -5.01
CA PHE A 28 26.59 24.23 -5.99
C PHE A 28 26.01 22.97 -5.32
N LEU A 29 26.60 22.53 -4.21
CA LEU A 29 26.07 21.43 -3.40
C LEU A 29 24.66 21.72 -2.87
N ILE A 30 24.42 22.92 -2.33
CA ILE A 30 23.09 23.35 -1.88
C ILE A 30 22.09 23.36 -3.04
N LYS A 31 22.44 23.92 -4.21
CA LYS A 31 21.55 23.92 -5.39
C LYS A 31 21.22 22.50 -5.86
N SER A 32 22.21 21.61 -5.88
CA SER A 32 22.02 20.20 -6.23
C SER A 32 21.08 19.50 -5.24
N CYS A 33 21.29 19.68 -3.93
CA CYS A 33 20.41 19.16 -2.89
C CYS A 33 18.98 19.71 -3.00
N ILE A 34 18.81 21.02 -3.21
CA ILE A 34 17.49 21.65 -3.39
C ILE A 34 16.79 21.10 -4.64
N SER A 35 17.52 20.92 -5.74
CA SER A 35 16.97 20.34 -6.98
C SER A 35 16.49 18.90 -6.74
N LYS A 36 17.29 18.10 -6.02
CA LYS A 36 16.93 16.72 -5.66
C LYS A 36 15.70 16.67 -4.75
N ILE A 37 15.61 17.55 -3.75
CA ILE A 37 14.44 17.68 -2.87
C ILE A 37 13.19 18.08 -3.67
N LYS A 38 13.30 19.07 -4.56
CA LYS A 38 12.18 19.48 -5.42
C LYS A 38 11.70 18.36 -6.33
N LYS A 39 12.61 17.55 -6.87
CA LYS A 39 12.27 16.39 -7.70
C LYS A 39 11.50 15.33 -6.89
N LEU A 40 12.00 15.00 -5.69
CA LEU A 40 11.36 14.04 -4.78
C LEU A 40 9.96 14.51 -4.36
N HIS A 41 9.79 15.77 -3.98
CA HIS A 41 8.47 16.34 -3.66
C HIS A 41 7.50 16.28 -4.85
N LYS A 42 7.99 16.48 -6.07
CA LYS A 42 7.15 16.43 -7.28
C LYS A 42 6.69 15.00 -7.59
N GLU A 43 7.57 14.01 -7.44
CA GLU A 43 7.22 12.59 -7.57
C GLU A 43 6.24 12.16 -6.47
N GLU A 44 6.44 12.66 -5.24
CA GLU A 44 5.58 12.38 -4.08
C GLU A 44 4.16 12.91 -4.25
N GLU A 45 4.01 14.17 -4.65
CA GLU A 45 2.70 14.75 -4.96
C GLU A 45 1.97 14.04 -6.11
N THR A 46 2.72 13.40 -7.02
CA THR A 46 2.14 12.75 -8.20
C THR A 46 1.51 11.40 -7.86
N TYR A 47 2.18 10.56 -7.05
CA TYR A 47 1.62 9.26 -6.67
C TYR A 47 0.45 9.40 -5.70
N ILE A 48 0.52 10.33 -4.74
CA ILE A 48 -0.57 10.58 -3.78
C ILE A 48 -1.85 10.87 -4.55
N ARG A 49 -1.80 11.79 -5.52
CA ARG A 49 -2.94 12.15 -6.36
C ARG A 49 -3.45 10.96 -7.19
N ALA A 50 -2.56 10.11 -7.68
CA ALA A 50 -2.95 8.94 -8.45
C ALA A 50 -3.75 7.95 -7.60
N VAL A 51 -3.26 7.64 -6.39
CA VAL A 51 -3.95 6.72 -5.46
C VAL A 51 -5.26 7.34 -4.97
N GLU A 52 -5.30 8.63 -4.66
CA GLU A 52 -6.54 9.33 -4.32
C GLU A 52 -7.60 9.26 -5.43
N LYS A 53 -7.17 9.33 -6.68
CA LYS A 53 -8.04 9.18 -7.84
C LYS A 53 -8.58 7.75 -7.96
N ILE A 54 -7.73 6.74 -7.77
CA ILE A 54 -8.13 5.32 -7.76
C ILE A 54 -9.19 5.08 -6.67
N LEU A 55 -8.94 5.57 -5.46
CA LEU A 55 -9.83 5.42 -4.31
C LEU A 55 -11.07 6.31 -4.39
N SER A 56 -11.06 7.31 -5.30
CA SER A 56 -12.05 8.39 -5.34
C SER A 56 -12.21 9.06 -3.96
N TYR A 57 -11.11 9.20 -3.24
CA TYR A 57 -11.05 9.73 -1.88
C TYR A 57 -9.85 10.67 -1.73
N LYS A 58 -10.07 11.83 -1.12
CA LYS A 58 -9.02 12.80 -0.86
C LYS A 58 -8.72 12.82 0.65
N PHE A 59 -7.54 12.33 1.02
CA PHE A 59 -7.04 12.32 2.39
C PHE A 59 -6.86 13.74 2.92
N LYS A 60 -7.25 13.95 4.18
CA LYS A 60 -6.91 15.16 4.93
C LYS A 60 -5.47 15.06 5.42
N ASP A 61 -5.10 13.91 5.98
CA ASP A 61 -3.72 13.59 6.36
C ASP A 61 -3.06 12.66 5.33
N LYS A 62 -2.12 13.21 4.54
CA LYS A 62 -1.37 12.45 3.53
C LYS A 62 -0.40 11.44 4.14
N LYS A 63 0.03 11.66 5.38
CA LYS A 63 0.96 10.75 6.06
C LYS A 63 0.33 9.38 6.28
N LEU A 64 -1.00 9.30 6.44
CA LEU A 64 -1.72 8.04 6.56
C LEU A 64 -1.66 7.21 5.27
N LEU A 65 -1.76 7.87 4.11
CA LEU A 65 -1.63 7.21 2.81
C LEU A 65 -0.19 6.74 2.58
N GLU A 66 0.79 7.57 2.94
CA GLU A 66 2.21 7.23 2.91
C GLU A 66 2.52 6.00 3.77
N GLU A 67 2.03 5.97 5.02
CA GLU A 67 2.19 4.85 5.94
C GLU A 67 1.55 3.57 5.38
N ALA A 68 0.35 3.67 4.81
CA ALA A 68 -0.39 2.53 4.25
C ALA A 68 0.35 1.84 3.10
N LEU A 69 1.07 2.60 2.26
CA LEU A 69 1.77 2.08 1.09
C LEU A 69 3.23 1.70 1.35
N THR A 70 3.74 1.91 2.57
CA THR A 70 5.18 1.75 2.87
C THR A 70 5.50 0.39 3.50
N LEU A 71 6.15 -0.49 2.72
CA LEU A 71 6.66 -1.81 3.11
C LEU A 71 7.96 -1.74 3.93
N SER A 72 8.06 -0.86 4.92
CA SER A 72 9.25 -0.83 5.77
C SER A 72 9.25 -2.04 6.70
N HIS A 73 10.18 -2.97 6.46
CA HIS A 73 10.42 -4.12 7.33
C HIS A 73 11.04 -3.64 8.66
N PRO A 74 10.58 -4.11 9.84
CA PRO A 74 11.16 -3.75 11.13
C PRO A 74 12.68 -3.96 11.22
N ALA A 75 13.22 -4.93 10.48
CA ALA A 75 14.65 -5.26 10.49
C ALA A 75 15.58 -4.11 10.02
N TYR A 76 15.12 -3.14 9.23
CA TYR A 76 16.00 -2.07 8.72
C TYR A 76 16.03 -0.82 9.60
N ASN A 77 15.11 -0.69 10.56
CA ASN A 77 15.09 0.44 11.50
C ASN A 77 16.17 0.34 12.58
N LYS A 78 16.96 -0.74 12.60
CA LYS A 78 17.97 -1.00 13.63
C LYS A 78 19.31 -0.28 13.41
N ASN A 79 19.57 0.25 12.21
CA ASN A 79 20.89 0.82 11.84
C ASN A 79 20.95 2.34 11.68
N ASN A 80 19.88 3.09 11.96
CA ASN A 80 19.93 4.55 11.95
C ASN A 80 20.13 5.11 13.36
N ASN A 81 21.39 5.22 13.78
CA ASN A 81 21.83 5.95 15.00
C ASN A 81 21.68 7.48 14.91
N ASN A 82 20.83 7.97 13.99
CA ASN A 82 20.57 9.40 13.83
C ASN A 82 19.18 9.68 14.40
N ASN A 83 19.13 10.29 15.58
CA ASN A 83 17.95 10.61 16.38
C ASN A 83 16.92 11.56 15.73
N ASN A 84 16.98 11.79 14.41
CA ASN A 84 16.17 12.75 13.65
C ASN A 84 15.57 12.15 12.37
N ARG A 85 15.01 10.93 12.43
CA ARG A 85 14.16 10.41 11.36
C ARG A 85 12.83 10.03 11.98
N GLU A 86 11.75 10.72 11.60
CA GLU A 86 10.40 10.19 11.72
C GLU A 86 10.47 8.77 11.13
N SER A 87 10.53 7.76 11.99
CA SER A 87 10.47 6.36 11.58
C SER A 87 9.16 6.22 10.85
N LEU A 88 9.19 6.20 9.51
CA LEU A 88 8.03 5.85 8.70
C LEU A 88 7.50 4.55 9.28
N ARG A 89 6.32 4.65 9.89
CA ARG A 89 5.67 3.50 10.50
C ARG A 89 5.35 2.52 9.38
N SER A 90 5.50 1.23 9.67
CA SER A 90 5.19 0.19 8.69
C SER A 90 3.68 0.09 8.50
N TYR A 91 3.24 -0.25 7.29
CA TYR A 91 1.83 -0.49 6.95
C TYR A 91 1.15 -1.50 7.90
N GLN A 92 1.92 -2.40 8.54
CA GLN A 92 1.45 -3.49 9.40
C GLN A 92 0.49 -3.05 10.51
N ARG A 93 0.68 -1.86 11.10
CA ARG A 93 -0.25 -1.36 12.14
C ARG A 93 -1.60 -0.96 11.55
N LEU A 94 -1.58 -0.43 10.33
CA LEU A 94 -2.80 -0.11 9.59
C LEU A 94 -3.45 -1.38 9.06
N GLU A 95 -2.69 -2.35 8.53
CA GLU A 95 -3.21 -3.68 8.11
C GLU A 95 -3.96 -4.36 9.26
N PHE A 96 -3.36 -4.44 10.45
CA PHE A 96 -4.01 -5.01 11.64
C PHE A 96 -5.39 -4.39 11.93
N VAL A 97 -5.52 -3.06 11.81
CA VAL A 97 -6.81 -2.38 12.00
C VAL A 97 -7.73 -2.59 10.78
N GLY A 98 -7.14 -2.61 9.59
CA GLY A 98 -7.80 -2.72 8.31
C GLY A 98 -8.58 -4.01 8.14
N ASP A 99 -7.98 -5.14 8.50
CA ASP A 99 -8.64 -6.46 8.51
C ASP A 99 -9.94 -6.42 9.34
N MET A 100 -9.85 -5.91 10.57
CA MET A 100 -11.02 -5.78 11.45
C MET A 100 -12.08 -4.83 10.88
N VAL A 101 -11.66 -3.69 10.36
CA VAL A 101 -12.56 -2.66 9.82
C VAL A 101 -13.29 -3.15 8.58
N LEU A 102 -12.59 -3.79 7.63
CA LEU A 102 -13.20 -4.38 6.44
C LEU A 102 -14.13 -5.53 6.81
N GLY A 103 -13.69 -6.41 7.70
CA GLY A 103 -14.51 -7.50 8.22
C GLY A 103 -15.81 -7.00 8.86
N LEU A 104 -15.74 -5.95 9.67
CA LEU A 104 -16.92 -5.34 10.32
C LEU A 104 -17.82 -4.64 9.30
N ALA A 105 -17.25 -3.86 8.37
CA ALA A 105 -17.96 -3.17 7.31
C ALA A 105 -18.82 -4.15 6.50
N VAL A 106 -18.19 -5.23 6.00
CA VAL A 106 -18.87 -6.26 5.20
C VAL A 106 -19.87 -7.04 6.04
N SER A 107 -19.54 -7.42 7.27
CA SER A 107 -20.47 -8.12 8.16
C SER A 107 -21.73 -7.31 8.42
N LYS A 108 -21.59 -6.01 8.70
CA LYS A 108 -22.71 -5.10 8.91
C LYS A 108 -23.62 -5.04 7.67
N TYR A 109 -23.03 -4.92 6.48
CA TYR A 109 -23.79 -4.90 5.24
C TYR A 109 -24.53 -6.22 4.99
N LEU A 110 -23.86 -7.36 5.12
CA LEU A 110 -24.49 -8.67 4.91
C LEU A 110 -25.63 -8.92 5.90
N TYR A 111 -25.47 -8.52 7.17
CA TYR A 111 -26.51 -8.65 8.19
C TYR A 111 -27.76 -7.84 7.87
N LEU A 112 -27.60 -6.61 7.36
CA LEU A 112 -28.71 -5.72 7.03
C LEU A 112 -29.39 -6.10 5.71
N GLU A 113 -28.62 -6.50 4.69
CA GLU A 113 -29.11 -6.83 3.36
C GLU A 113 -29.78 -8.21 3.30
N PHE A 114 -29.28 -9.17 4.09
CA PHE A 114 -29.74 -10.57 4.05
C PHE A 114 -30.25 -11.07 5.41
N PRO A 115 -31.35 -10.50 5.95
CA PRO A 115 -31.86 -10.84 7.28
C PRO A 115 -32.36 -12.29 7.40
N SER A 116 -32.62 -12.98 6.29
CA SER A 116 -33.10 -14.36 6.25
C SER A 116 -31.98 -15.41 6.25
N LEU A 117 -30.71 -15.00 6.05
CA LEU A 117 -29.59 -15.93 6.01
C LEU A 117 -29.15 -16.38 7.40
N SER A 118 -28.81 -17.66 7.52
CA SER A 118 -28.25 -18.19 8.76
C SER A 118 -26.83 -17.66 9.03
N PRO A 119 -26.36 -17.66 10.29
CA PRO A 119 -25.01 -17.21 10.64
C PRO A 119 -23.89 -17.91 9.84
N GLY A 120 -24.07 -19.19 9.51
CA GLY A 120 -23.13 -19.95 8.68
C GLY A 120 -23.05 -19.42 7.24
N HIS A 121 -24.18 -19.06 6.63
CA HIS A 121 -24.20 -18.47 5.29
C HIS A 121 -23.58 -17.07 5.28
N LEU A 122 -23.89 -16.24 6.27
CA LEU A 122 -23.27 -14.93 6.43
C LEU A 122 -21.74 -15.03 6.58
N THR A 123 -21.26 -16.02 7.35
CA THR A 123 -19.82 -16.29 7.50
C THR A 123 -19.17 -16.67 6.16
N LYS A 124 -19.80 -17.57 5.39
CA LYS A 124 -19.30 -17.96 4.05
C LYS A 124 -19.26 -16.77 3.09
N LEU A 125 -20.33 -15.96 3.05
CA LEU A 125 -20.39 -14.75 2.23
C LEU A 125 -19.32 -13.76 2.65
N ARG A 126 -19.13 -13.54 3.96
CA ARG A 126 -18.07 -12.67 4.46
C ARG A 126 -16.70 -13.14 4.00
N SER A 127 -16.36 -14.40 4.18
CA SER A 127 -15.05 -14.96 3.76
C SER A 127 -14.86 -14.96 2.25
N ALA A 128 -15.92 -15.09 1.46
CA ALA A 128 -15.84 -14.98 0.00
C ALA A 128 -15.60 -13.54 -0.48
N ASN A 129 -15.99 -12.56 0.32
CA ASN A 129 -15.77 -11.15 0.03
C ASN A 129 -14.42 -10.71 0.61
N VAL A 130 -14.20 -10.85 1.91
CA VAL A 130 -12.99 -10.40 2.60
C VAL A 130 -12.06 -11.60 2.79
N SER A 131 -11.16 -11.80 1.84
CA SER A 131 -10.08 -12.78 1.90
C SER A 131 -8.83 -12.25 1.22
N ASN A 132 -7.66 -12.78 1.59
CA ASN A 132 -6.40 -12.36 1.01
C ASN A 132 -6.39 -12.49 -0.51
N ASP A 133 -6.93 -13.58 -1.06
CA ASP A 133 -7.04 -13.76 -2.51
C ASP A 133 -7.88 -12.64 -3.13
N LYS A 134 -9.07 -12.38 -2.58
CA LYS A 134 -9.98 -11.38 -3.13
C LYS A 134 -9.39 -9.97 -3.06
N LEU A 135 -8.79 -9.61 -1.93
CA LEU A 135 -8.18 -8.30 -1.71
C LEU A 135 -6.92 -8.10 -2.57
N ALA A 136 -6.12 -9.13 -2.80
CA ALA A 136 -4.97 -9.05 -3.70
C ALA A 136 -5.38 -8.79 -5.15
N ARG A 137 -6.40 -9.50 -5.66
CA ARG A 137 -6.95 -9.28 -7.02
C ARG A 137 -7.48 -7.86 -7.18
N VAL A 138 -8.13 -7.38 -6.14
CA VAL A 138 -8.60 -6.01 -6.03
C VAL A 138 -7.44 -5.00 -6.13
N ALA A 139 -6.33 -5.24 -5.43
CA ALA A 139 -5.14 -4.40 -5.52
C ALA A 139 -4.59 -4.34 -6.95
N VAL A 140 -4.54 -5.49 -7.65
CA VAL A 140 -4.07 -5.56 -9.03
C VAL A 140 -5.01 -4.87 -10.00
N ARG A 141 -6.32 -5.19 -9.98
CA ARG A 141 -7.33 -4.64 -10.91
C ARG A 141 -7.40 -3.11 -10.88
N HIS A 142 -7.04 -2.52 -9.75
CA HIS A 142 -7.02 -1.07 -9.55
C HIS A 142 -5.64 -0.45 -9.72
N GLY A 143 -4.62 -1.23 -10.08
CA GLY A 143 -3.25 -0.78 -10.27
C GLY A 143 -2.55 -0.33 -8.99
N LEU A 144 -3.07 -0.68 -7.79
CA LEU A 144 -2.50 -0.28 -6.50
C LEU A 144 -1.10 -0.87 -6.29
N HIS A 145 -0.85 -2.05 -6.84
CA HIS A 145 0.45 -2.72 -6.77
C HIS A 145 1.62 -1.90 -7.35
N HIS A 146 1.36 -0.98 -8.29
CA HIS A 146 2.39 -0.07 -8.84
C HIS A 146 2.80 1.06 -7.89
N TYR A 147 2.03 1.31 -6.83
CA TYR A 147 2.25 2.40 -5.88
C TYR A 147 2.83 1.94 -4.54
N ILE A 148 3.19 0.66 -4.45
CA ILE A 148 3.83 0.07 -3.28
C ILE A 148 5.20 0.70 -3.10
N ARG A 149 5.41 1.33 -1.96
CA ARG A 149 6.71 1.91 -1.59
C ARG A 149 7.50 0.88 -0.84
N HIS A 150 8.69 0.60 -1.35
CA HIS A 150 9.60 -0.31 -0.71
C HIS A 150 11.02 0.23 -0.71
N ASN A 151 11.83 -0.25 0.22
CA ASN A 151 13.26 0.05 0.19
C ASN A 151 13.93 -0.87 -0.84
N ASN A 152 15.11 -0.51 -1.33
CA ASN A 152 15.87 -1.20 -2.39
C ASN A 152 16.34 -2.62 -2.02
N ASN A 153 15.86 -3.18 -0.91
CA ASN A 153 16.18 -4.51 -0.39
C ASN A 153 14.93 -5.42 -0.37
N LEU A 154 13.89 -5.12 -1.15
CA LEU A 154 12.91 -6.17 -1.41
C LEU A 154 13.60 -7.32 -2.11
N ASP A 155 13.21 -8.52 -1.74
CA ASP A 155 13.58 -9.72 -2.46
C ASP A 155 13.06 -9.58 -3.90
N ASP A 156 13.94 -9.64 -4.90
CA ASP A 156 13.55 -9.61 -6.32
C ASP A 156 12.49 -10.68 -6.59
N SER A 157 12.54 -11.80 -5.83
CA SER A 157 11.53 -12.87 -5.87
C SER A 157 10.11 -12.40 -5.53
N LEU A 158 9.92 -11.41 -4.66
CA LEU A 158 8.59 -10.90 -4.30
C LEU A 158 8.01 -10.04 -5.43
N LEU A 159 8.87 -9.28 -6.12
CA LEU A 159 8.46 -8.47 -7.26
C LEU A 159 8.02 -9.36 -8.42
N ASP A 160 8.78 -10.43 -8.69
CA ASP A 160 8.43 -11.45 -9.68
C ASP A 160 7.08 -12.12 -9.33
N GLU A 161 6.85 -12.46 -8.06
CA GLU A 161 5.58 -13.05 -7.60
C GLU A 161 4.38 -12.10 -7.82
N ILE A 162 4.57 -10.80 -7.53
CA ILE A 162 3.53 -9.78 -7.76
C ILE A 162 3.26 -9.61 -9.25
N GLU A 163 4.29 -9.61 -10.09
CA GLU A 163 4.15 -9.44 -11.54
C GLU A 163 3.48 -10.66 -12.20
N GLU A 164 3.89 -11.88 -11.83
CA GLU A 164 3.25 -13.12 -12.28
C GLU A 164 1.77 -13.13 -11.91
N PHE A 165 1.45 -12.83 -10.64
CA PHE A 165 0.07 -12.73 -10.19
C PHE A 165 -0.70 -11.65 -10.93
N ALA A 166 -0.09 -10.48 -11.17
CA ALA A 166 -0.75 -9.38 -11.85
C ALA A 166 -1.11 -9.70 -13.31
N ASN A 167 -0.21 -10.39 -14.03
CA ASN A 167 -0.45 -10.85 -15.39
C ASN A 167 -1.63 -11.82 -15.46
N GLU A 168 -1.68 -12.81 -14.56
CA GLU A 168 -2.82 -13.75 -14.53
C GLU A 168 -4.15 -13.02 -14.25
N VAL A 169 -4.18 -12.12 -13.26
CA VAL A 169 -5.40 -11.38 -12.90
C VAL A 169 -5.90 -10.52 -14.06
N SER A 170 -5.02 -10.08 -14.95
CA SER A 170 -5.37 -9.24 -16.11
C SER A 170 -6.11 -10.01 -17.21
N GLU A 171 -5.87 -11.33 -17.31
CA GLU A 171 -6.53 -12.24 -18.26
C GLU A 171 -7.81 -12.86 -17.69
N GLU A 172 -8.04 -12.73 -16.38
CA GLU A 172 -9.23 -13.25 -15.72
C GLU A 172 -10.46 -12.38 -15.93
N ASP A 173 -11.61 -13.03 -16.12
CA ASP A 173 -12.90 -12.37 -16.02
C ASP A 173 -13.13 -11.73 -14.63
N ASP A 174 -14.00 -10.70 -14.57
CA ASP A 174 -14.34 -10.02 -13.33
C ASP A 174 -14.85 -10.97 -12.21
N ILE A 175 -15.31 -12.18 -12.56
CA ILE A 175 -15.98 -13.16 -11.70
C ILE A 175 -15.05 -14.32 -11.33
N VAL A 176 -13.96 -14.04 -10.62
CA VAL A 176 -13.17 -15.09 -9.97
C VAL A 176 -13.47 -15.09 -8.47
N LEU A 177 -14.00 -16.23 -8.00
CA LEU A 177 -14.38 -16.47 -6.60
C LEU A 177 -13.17 -16.98 -5.78
N TYR A 178 -12.35 -17.82 -6.42
CA TYR A 178 -11.06 -18.29 -5.93
C TYR A 178 -10.14 -18.39 -7.15
N GLY A 179 -9.02 -17.68 -7.10
CA GLY A 179 -7.99 -17.79 -8.13
C GLY A 179 -7.36 -19.17 -8.22
N SER A 180 -6.86 -19.55 -9.40
CA SER A 180 -6.02 -20.75 -9.56
C SER A 180 -4.61 -20.53 -9.01
N ILE A 181 -4.13 -19.28 -9.02
CA ILE A 181 -2.81 -18.88 -8.52
C ILE A 181 -2.93 -18.34 -7.10
N LYS A 182 -1.96 -18.70 -6.26
CA LYS A 182 -1.85 -18.21 -4.88
C LYS A 182 -1.55 -16.71 -4.90
N ALA A 183 -2.41 -15.92 -4.26
CA ALA A 183 -2.20 -14.50 -4.12
C ALA A 183 -1.01 -14.14 -3.19
N PRO A 184 -0.15 -13.20 -3.61
CA PRO A 184 0.84 -12.58 -2.73
C PRO A 184 0.13 -11.87 -1.57
N LYS A 185 0.41 -12.29 -0.34
CA LYS A 185 -0.26 -11.75 0.86
C LYS A 185 -0.13 -10.23 0.95
N ILE A 186 1.02 -9.69 0.55
CA ILE A 186 1.32 -8.26 0.61
C ILE A 186 0.29 -7.39 -0.10
N LEU A 187 -0.29 -7.87 -1.20
CA LEU A 187 -1.29 -7.13 -1.96
C LEU A 187 -2.60 -6.97 -1.18
N ALA A 188 -2.99 -7.99 -0.42
CA ALA A 188 -4.14 -7.92 0.48
C ALA A 188 -3.88 -6.95 1.63
N ASP A 189 -2.71 -7.09 2.26
CA ASP A 189 -2.30 -6.28 3.41
C ASP A 189 -2.32 -4.76 3.07
N ILE A 190 -2.00 -4.39 1.83
CA ILE A 190 -2.05 -3.00 1.37
C ILE A 190 -3.48 -2.48 1.23
N VAL A 191 -4.42 -3.32 0.80
CA VAL A 191 -5.83 -2.91 0.71
C VAL A 191 -6.39 -2.71 2.12
N GLU A 192 -6.02 -3.59 3.06
CA GLU A 192 -6.37 -3.46 4.48
C GLU A 192 -5.77 -2.19 5.09
N SER A 193 -4.48 -1.94 4.86
CA SER A 193 -3.81 -0.76 5.39
C SER A 193 -4.41 0.55 4.85
N LEU A 194 -4.79 0.59 3.56
CA LEU A 194 -5.49 1.72 2.96
C LEU A 194 -6.89 1.91 3.56
N ALA A 195 -7.63 0.82 3.80
CA ALA A 195 -8.93 0.89 4.44
C ALA A 195 -8.83 1.48 5.86
N ALA A 196 -7.84 1.06 6.64
CA ALA A 196 -7.56 1.64 7.95
C ALA A 196 -7.16 3.11 7.85
N ALA A 197 -6.27 3.47 6.92
CA ALA A 197 -5.84 4.86 6.72
C ALA A 197 -7.05 5.78 6.47
N ILE A 198 -7.97 5.39 5.59
CA ILE A 198 -9.21 6.14 5.35
C ILE A 198 -10.09 6.15 6.60
N TYR A 199 -10.22 5.04 7.30
CA TYR A 199 -11.00 4.95 8.53
C TYR A 199 -10.50 5.93 9.61
N PHE A 200 -9.19 6.05 9.79
CA PHE A 200 -8.58 7.05 10.68
C PHE A 200 -8.82 8.48 10.19
N ASP A 201 -8.64 8.75 8.88
CA ASP A 201 -8.85 10.09 8.29
C ASP A 201 -10.32 10.56 8.34
N LEU A 202 -11.24 9.59 8.40
CA LEU A 202 -12.68 9.79 8.62
C LEU A 202 -13.08 9.88 10.10
N ASN A 203 -12.11 9.87 11.03
CA ASN A 203 -12.35 9.88 12.47
C ASN A 203 -13.24 8.70 12.93
N PHE A 204 -12.88 7.50 12.47
CA PHE A 204 -13.52 6.24 12.85
C PHE A 204 -14.98 6.08 12.39
N ASP A 205 -15.38 6.78 11.32
CA ASP A 205 -16.73 6.70 10.77
C ASP A 205 -16.86 5.56 9.74
N LEU A 206 -17.37 4.43 10.19
CA LEU A 206 -17.60 3.24 9.35
C LEU A 206 -18.62 3.48 8.23
N GLN A 207 -19.61 4.36 8.42
CA GLN A 207 -20.61 4.63 7.39
C GLN A 207 -20.00 5.42 6.24
N LYS A 208 -19.19 6.43 6.55
CA LYS A 208 -18.45 7.18 5.53
C LYS A 208 -17.44 6.28 4.83
N LEU A 209 -16.75 5.40 5.55
CA LEU A 209 -15.83 4.44 4.94
C LEU A 209 -16.56 3.55 3.92
N TRP A 210 -17.78 3.10 4.25
CA TRP A 210 -18.57 2.27 3.33
C TRP A 210 -18.92 2.97 2.01
N VAL A 211 -19.08 4.30 2.04
CA VAL A 211 -19.33 5.12 0.85
C VAL A 211 -18.07 5.31 0.01
N VAL A 212 -16.89 5.26 0.64
CA VAL A 212 -15.62 5.33 -0.09
C VAL A 212 -15.49 4.06 -0.93
N ARG A 213 -15.16 4.25 -2.22
CA ARG A 213 -15.15 3.19 -3.24
C ARG A 213 -14.12 2.09 -2.99
N ILE A 214 -13.39 2.09 -1.87
CA ILE A 214 -12.64 0.92 -1.37
C ILE A 214 -13.53 -0.33 -1.34
N LEU A 215 -14.83 -0.19 -1.11
CA LEU A 215 -15.76 -1.33 -1.13
C LEU A 215 -16.50 -1.49 -2.48
N LEU A 216 -16.26 -0.64 -3.48
CA LEU A 216 -16.68 -0.96 -4.86
C LEU A 216 -15.72 -1.93 -5.56
N LEU A 217 -14.65 -2.31 -4.85
CA LEU A 217 -13.79 -3.46 -5.12
C LEU A 217 -14.55 -4.80 -4.98
N PHE A 218 -15.70 -4.79 -4.30
CA PHE A 218 -16.68 -5.86 -4.32
C PHE A 218 -17.62 -5.63 -5.53
N SER A 219 -17.22 -6.05 -6.73
CA SER A 219 -18.01 -5.91 -7.99
C SER A 219 -19.38 -6.62 -8.01
N CYS A 220 -20.03 -6.87 -6.88
CA CYS A 220 -21.19 -7.75 -6.79
C CYS A 220 -22.39 -7.17 -6.02
N LYS A 221 -22.79 -5.91 -6.22
CA LYS A 221 -24.15 -5.51 -5.81
C LYS A 221 -25.22 -6.22 -6.67
N ALA A 222 -24.99 -6.37 -7.98
CA ALA A 222 -25.87 -7.13 -8.87
C ALA A 222 -25.62 -8.66 -8.84
N LYS A 223 -24.40 -9.08 -8.50
CA LYS A 223 -23.94 -10.48 -8.62
C LYS A 223 -23.99 -11.28 -7.30
N MET A 224 -24.10 -10.66 -6.13
CA MET A 224 -24.50 -11.40 -4.91
C MET A 224 -25.93 -11.94 -5.04
N ASN A 225 -26.81 -11.22 -5.75
CA ASN A 225 -28.12 -11.74 -6.13
C ASN A 225 -28.00 -12.89 -7.15
N CYS A 226 -26.99 -12.93 -8.03
CA CYS A 226 -26.75 -14.08 -8.92
C CYS A 226 -26.26 -15.35 -8.18
N LEU A 227 -25.54 -15.23 -7.06
CA LEU A 227 -25.21 -16.40 -6.23
C LEU A 227 -26.47 -17.05 -5.62
N PHE A 228 -27.59 -16.31 -5.57
CA PHE A 228 -28.89 -16.78 -5.10
C PHE A 228 -29.94 -16.98 -6.21
N SER A 229 -29.78 -16.36 -7.38
CA SER A 229 -30.69 -16.52 -8.52
C SER A 229 -30.31 -17.77 -9.31
N PHE A 230 -30.91 -18.89 -8.89
CA PHE A 230 -31.01 -20.17 -9.60
C PHE A 230 -29.69 -20.94 -9.85
N SER A 231 -29.57 -22.09 -9.18
CA SER A 231 -28.76 -23.28 -9.53
C SER A 231 -27.26 -23.35 -9.15
N CYS A 232 -26.50 -22.26 -9.04
CA CYS A 232 -25.03 -22.38 -8.90
C CYS A 232 -24.51 -22.84 -7.52
N PHE A 233 -25.14 -22.42 -6.40
CA PHE A 233 -24.63 -22.81 -5.07
C PHE A 233 -24.97 -24.26 -4.67
N GLY A 234 -26.04 -24.84 -5.24
CA GLY A 234 -26.41 -26.23 -5.01
C GLY A 234 -25.47 -27.22 -5.70
N HIS A 235 -24.96 -26.87 -6.88
CA HIS A 235 -24.08 -27.75 -7.66
C HIS A 235 -22.63 -27.75 -7.15
N LEU A 236 -22.10 -26.60 -6.70
CA LEU A 236 -20.70 -26.51 -6.24
C LEU A 236 -20.47 -27.20 -4.89
N VAL A 237 -21.46 -27.19 -3.98
CA VAL A 237 -21.37 -27.94 -2.71
C VAL A 237 -21.57 -29.46 -2.94
N SER A 238 -22.36 -29.84 -3.94
CA SER A 238 -22.54 -31.26 -4.32
C SER A 238 -21.27 -31.90 -4.88
N LEU A 239 -20.42 -31.15 -5.60
CA LEU A 239 -19.18 -31.69 -6.15
C LEU A 239 -18.10 -31.94 -5.08
N SER A 240 -18.09 -31.20 -3.96
CA SER A 240 -17.13 -31.42 -2.86
C SER A 240 -17.53 -32.53 -1.87
N LEU A 241 -18.76 -33.05 -1.96
CA LEU A 241 -19.30 -34.08 -1.04
C LEU A 241 -19.41 -35.47 -1.67
N SER A 242 -18.90 -35.66 -2.88
CA SER A 242 -18.91 -36.95 -3.60
C SER A 242 -17.55 -37.64 -3.58
N LEU A 243 -16.90 -37.73 -2.41
CA LEU A 243 -15.84 -38.71 -2.17
C LEU A 243 -16.48 -39.94 -1.53
N PRO A 244 -16.50 -41.11 -2.20
CA PRO A 244 -17.01 -42.31 -1.58
C PRO A 244 -16.03 -42.79 -0.52
N LEU A 245 -16.37 -42.57 0.75
CA LEU A 245 -15.92 -43.40 1.85
C LEU A 245 -16.58 -44.79 1.69
N SER A 246 -15.95 -45.67 0.93
CA SER A 246 -16.19 -47.11 1.06
C SER A 246 -15.16 -47.68 2.04
N LEU A 247 -15.60 -47.81 3.29
CA LEU A 247 -15.04 -48.76 4.25
C LEU A 247 -15.45 -50.18 3.80
N SER A 248 -14.46 -50.98 3.42
CA SER A 248 -14.40 -52.43 3.63
C SER A 248 -12.95 -52.88 3.56
#